data_AF-A0A7C6GPP7-F1
#
_entry.id   AF-A0A7C6GPP7-F1
#
_cell.length_a   1.000
_cell.length_b   1.000
_cell.length_c   1.000
_cell.angle_alpha   90.00
_cell.angle_beta   90.00
_cell.angle_gamma   90.00
#
_symmetry.space_group_name_H-M   'P 1'
#
loop_
_entity.id
_entity.type
_entity.pdbx_description
1 polymer ?
#
loop_
_entity_poly.entity_id
_entity_poly.type
_entity_poly.pdbx_seq_one_letter_code
_entity_poly.pdbx_strand_id
1 'polypeptide(L)' 'IVLTGAMIPYTLRNSDAVFNLGCSLMAVQLLPAGVYITMNGKVFAWDNVKKERERGVFTTKD' A
#
# COMPACT_ATOMS: atom_id res chain seq x y z
N ILE A 1 10.43 -7.40 0.88
CA ILE A 1 10.31 -6.00 1.33
C ILE A 1 8.91 -5.51 1.00
N VAL A 2 8.20 -4.92 1.96
CA VAL A 2 6.88 -4.33 1.70
C VAL A 2 6.98 -2.83 1.97
N LEU A 3 6.72 -2.02 0.95
CA LEU A 3 6.55 -0.58 1.07
C LEU A 3 5.09 -0.27 1.35
N THR A 4 4.83 0.59 2.31
CA THR A 4 3.48 1.01 2.69
C THR A 4 3.49 2.49 2.99
N GLY A 5 2.32 3.06 3.23
CA GLY A 5 2.17 4.47 3.58
C GLY A 5 0.74 4.81 3.92
N ALA A 6 0.45 6.11 3.89
CA ALA A 6 -0.86 6.64 4.15
C ALA A 6 -1.09 7.84 3.24
N MET A 7 -2.33 8.05 2.81
CA MET A 7 -2.74 9.29 2.15
C MET A 7 -2.96 10.40 3.19
N ILE A 8 -3.40 10.04 4.40
CA ILE A 8 -3.60 10.96 5.51
C ILE A 8 -2.57 10.63 6.61
N PRO A 9 -1.77 11.61 7.07
CA PRO A 9 -0.81 11.40 8.16
C PRO A 9 -1.44 10.69 9.38
N TYR A 10 -0.70 9.76 9.99
CA TYR A 10 -1.18 8.93 11.12
C TYR A 10 -1.73 9.75 12.30
N THR A 11 -1.20 10.95 12.52
CA THR A 11 -1.60 11.84 13.62
C THR A 11 -2.98 12.49 13.41
N LEU A 12 -3.54 12.44 12.20
CA LEU A 12 -4.84 13.01 11.87
C LEU A 12 -5.97 11.97 11.97
N ARG A 13 -7.16 12.45 12.31
CA ARG A 13 -8.37 11.61 12.35
C ARG A 13 -8.67 11.02 10.97
N ASN A 14 -9.25 9.81 10.97
CA ASN A 14 -9.62 9.05 9.76
C ASN A 14 -8.42 8.74 8.85
N SER A 15 -7.22 8.60 9.42
CA SER A 15 -6.04 8.15 8.67
C SER A 15 -6.16 6.70 8.22
N ASP A 16 -5.71 6.43 6.99
CA ASP A 16 -5.56 5.09 6.43
C ASP A 16 -4.25 4.39 6.86
N ALA A 17 -3.40 5.06 7.65
CA ALA A 17 -2.08 4.56 8.03
C ALA A 17 -2.11 3.21 8.74
N VAL A 18 -2.97 3.06 9.76
CA VAL A 18 -3.05 1.82 10.55
C VAL A 18 -3.56 0.66 9.68
N PHE A 19 -4.53 0.94 8.81
CA PHE A 19 -5.07 -0.06 7.90
C PHE A 19 -4.02 -0.53 6.89
N ASN A 20 -3.32 0.38 6.21
CA ASN A 20 -2.26 0.03 5.27
C ASN A 20 -1.06 -0.63 5.97
N LEU A 21 -0.76 -0.28 7.23
CA LEU A 21 0.25 -0.97 8.04
C LEU A 21 -0.18 -2.42 8.34
N GLY A 22 -1.44 -2.64 8.73
CA GLY A 22 -1.97 -3.99 8.93
C GLY A 22 -1.87 -4.85 7.67
N CYS A 23 -2.22 -4.31 6.50
CA CYS A 23 -2.03 -4.99 5.22
C CYS A 23 -0.56 -5.31 4.94
N SER A 24 0.36 -4.40 5.28
CA SER A 24 1.81 -4.63 5.08
C SER A 24 2.35 -5.78 5.94
N LEU A 25 1.87 -5.89 7.18
CA LEU A 25 2.22 -6.98 8.10
C LEU A 25 1.67 -8.32 7.62
N MET A 26 0.47 -8.33 7.04
CA MET A 26 -0.06 -9.53 6.40
C MET A 26 0.79 -9.92 5.18
N ALA A 27 1.10 -8.95 4.30
CA ALA A 27 1.84 -9.19 3.07
C ALA A 27 3.25 -9.75 3.32
N VAL A 28 3.97 -9.23 4.33
CA VAL A 28 5.33 -9.71 4.65
C VAL A 28 5.36 -11.15 5.17
N GLN A 29 4.25 -11.63 5.75
CA GLN A 29 4.14 -12.99 6.28
C GLN A 29 3.68 -14.00 5.23
N LEU A 30 2.84 -13.59 4.28
CA LEU A 30 2.15 -14.51 3.36
C LEU A 30 2.75 -14.56 1.96
N LEU A 31 3.43 -13.50 1.51
CA LEU A 31 3.93 -13.44 0.13
C LEU A 31 5.33 -14.06 0.01
N PRO A 32 5.67 -14.62 -1.17
CA PRO A 32 7.04 -15.04 -1.47
C PRO A 32 8.04 -13.90 -1.33
N ALA A 33 9.34 -14.25 -1.31
CA ALA A 33 10.40 -13.26 -1.33
C ALA A 33 10.28 -12.36 -2.57
N GLY A 34 10.21 -11.05 -2.35
CA GLY A 34 10.00 -10.06 -3.40
C GLY A 34 9.87 -8.64 -2.84
N VAL A 35 9.54 -7.68 -3.70
CA VAL A 35 9.25 -6.28 -3.32
C VAL A 35 7.80 -5.95 -3.70
N TYR A 36 7.04 -5.49 -2.71
CA TYR A 36 5.61 -5.23 -2.85
C TYR A 36 5.23 -3.86 -2.30
N ILE A 37 4.12 -3.31 -2.76
CA ILE A 37 3.46 -2.14 -2.17
C ILE A 37 2.13 -2.58 -1.57
N THR A 38 1.81 -2.10 -0.36
CA THR A 38 0.46 -2.21 0.22
C THR A 38 -0.15 -0.83 0.41
N MET A 39 -1.17 -0.51 -0.36
CA MET A 39 -1.91 0.76 -0.30
C MET A 39 -3.37 0.52 -0.67
N ASN A 40 -4.29 1.27 -0.07
CA ASN A 40 -5.73 1.19 -0.37
C ASN A 40 -6.30 -0.25 -0.23
N GLY A 41 -5.78 -1.04 0.72
CA GLY A 41 -6.22 -2.42 0.96
C GLY A 41 -5.82 -3.43 -0.12
N LYS A 42 -4.88 -3.09 -1.01
CA LYS A 42 -4.41 -3.95 -2.10
C LYS A 42 -2.91 -4.17 -2.01
N VAL A 43 -2.45 -5.29 -2.58
CA VAL A 43 -1.04 -5.62 -2.77
C VAL A 43 -0.69 -5.41 -4.24
N PHE A 44 0.43 -4.75 -4.51
CA PHE A 44 0.97 -4.57 -5.85
C PHE A 44 2.42 -5.06 -5.91
N ALA A 45 2.84 -5.56 -7.07
CA ALA A 45 4.26 -5.75 -7.35
C ALA A 45 4.93 -4.38 -7.56
N TRP A 46 6.18 -4.22 -7.11
CA TRP A 46 6.87 -2.93 -7.13
C TRP A 46 7.07 -2.34 -8.53
N ASP A 47 7.21 -3.22 -9.52
CA ASP A 47 7.39 -2.90 -10.93
C ASP A 47 6.06 -2.71 -11.67
N ASN A 48 4.95 -3.12 -11.06
CA ASN A 48 3.61 -3.04 -11.65
C ASN A 48 2.61 -2.26 -10.78
N VAL A 49 2.98 -1.03 -10.43
CA VAL A 49 2.10 -0.11 -9.71
C VAL A 49 2.27 1.33 -10.20
N LYS A 50 1.18 2.10 -10.23
CA LYS A 50 1.17 3.56 -10.44
C LYS A 50 0.25 4.25 -9.43
N LYS A 51 0.57 5.50 -9.08
CA LYS A 51 -0.32 6.35 -8.27
C LYS A 51 -1.21 7.16 -9.21
N GLU A 52 -2.50 6.90 -9.19
CA GLU A 52 -3.51 7.70 -9.87
C GLU A 52 -3.78 8.94 -9.01
N ARG A 53 -3.08 10.04 -9.31
CA ARG A 53 -3.06 11.23 -8.46
C ARG A 53 -4.41 11.93 -8.35
N GLU A 54 -5.19 11.95 -9.42
CA GLU A 54 -6.52 12.56 -9.46
C GLU A 54 -7.48 11.91 -8.46
N ARG A 55 -7.39 10.59 -8.32
CA ARG A 55 -8.24 9.80 -7.41
C ARG A 55 -7.59 9.50 -6.06
N GLY A 56 -6.29 9.78 -5.92
CA GLY A 56 -5.54 9.51 -4.70
C GLY A 56 -5.36 8.02 -4.38
N VAL A 57 -5.45 7.15 -5.38
CA VAL A 57 -5.37 5.68 -5.22
C VAL A 57 -4.21 5.07 -5.99
N PHE A 58 -3.77 3.90 -5.55
CA PHE A 58 -2.79 3.07 -6.27
C PHE A 58 -3.51 2.06 -7.16
N THR A 59 -2.99 1.88 -8.37
CA THR A 59 -3.51 0.95 -9.38
C THR A 59 -2.38 0.20 -10.06
N THR A 60 -2.69 -0.95 -10.64
CA THR A 60 -1.78 -1.69 -11.53
C THR A 60 -1.48 -0.85 -12.77
N LYS A 61 -0.29 -1.00 -13.38
CA LYS A 61 -0.01 -0.37 -14.68
C LYS A 61 -0.90 -1.02 -15.77
N ASP A 62 -1.20 -0.26 -16.81
CA ASP A 62 -1.95 -0.76 -17.97
C ASP A 62 -1.03 -1.62 -18.85
#